data_AF-W1DNQ7-F1
#
_entry.id   AF-W1DNQ7-F1
#
_cell.length_a   1.000
_cell.length_b   1.000
_cell.length_c   1.000
_cell.angle_alpha   90.00
_cell.angle_beta   90.00
_cell.angle_gamma   90.00
#
_symmetry.space_group_name_H-M   'P 1'
#
loop_
_entity.id
_entity.type
_entity.pdbx_description
1 polymer ?
#
loop_
_entity_poly.entity_id
_entity_poly.type
_entity_poly.pdbx_seq_one_letter_code
_entity_poly.pdbx_strand_id
1 'polypeptide(L)' 'MQAQGVLINASPVVRLVTHLDVNRQQLSEVVAHWQAFLQR' A
#
# COMPACT_ATOMS: atom_id res chain seq x y z
N MET A 1 4.84 3.30 -4.41
CA MET A 1 4.43 1.96 -3.93
C MET A 1 5.26 0.85 -4.56
N GLN A 2 5.28 0.68 -5.89
CA GLN A 2 6.06 -0.37 -6.55
C GLN A 2 7.56 -0.39 -6.17
N ALA A 3 8.20 0.78 -6.12
CA ALA A 3 9.61 0.90 -5.70
C ALA A 3 9.86 0.51 -4.23
N GLN A 4 8.82 0.38 -3.42
CA GLN A 4 8.86 -0.09 -2.03
C GLN A 4 8.32 -1.54 -1.92
N GLY A 5 8.21 -2.27 -3.03
CA GLY A 5 7.72 -3.65 -3.06
C GLY A 5 6.20 -3.82 -2.96
N VAL A 6 5.43 -2.72 -2.91
CA VAL A 6 3.96 -2.77 -2.80
C VAL A 6 3.32 -2.66 -4.18
N LEU A 7 2.64 -3.72 -4.62
CA LEU A 7 1.87 -3.75 -5.87
C LEU A 7 0.45 -3.22 -5.64
N ILE A 8 0.04 -2.22 -6.42
CA ILE A 8 -1.31 -1.66 -6.42
C ILE A 8 -1.76 -1.37 -7.85
N ASN A 9 -3.08 -1.42 -8.09
CA ASN A 9 -3.66 -0.94 -9.33
C ASN A 9 -3.87 0.59 -9.22
N ALA A 10 -3.04 1.36 -9.92
CA ALA A 10 -3.11 2.82 -9.90
C ALA A 10 -4.35 3.34 -10.65
N SER A 11 -5.03 4.32 -10.04
CA SER A 11 -6.29 4.92 -10.51
C SER A 11 -6.51 6.23 -9.72
N PRO A 12 -7.31 7.20 -10.22
CA PRO A 12 -7.69 8.38 -9.42
C PRO A 12 -8.26 8.04 -8.05
N VAL A 13 -8.99 6.91 -7.96
CA VAL A 13 -9.41 6.29 -6.70
C VAL A 13 -8.93 4.84 -6.70
N VAL A 14 -8.04 4.51 -5.76
CA VAL A 14 -7.42 3.19 -5.65
C VAL A 14 -8.28 2.27 -4.77
N ARG A 15 -8.59 1.07 -5.26
CA ARG A 15 -9.21 -0.01 -4.47
C ARG A 15 -8.13 -0.98 -3.99
N LEU A 16 -7.98 -1.12 -2.68
CA LEU A 16 -7.12 -2.14 -2.06
C LEU A 16 -7.95 -3.38 -1.74
N VAL A 17 -7.36 -4.56 -1.95
CA VAL A 17 -7.97 -5.87 -1.64
C VAL A 17 -7.00 -6.64 -0.75
N THR A 18 -7.48 -7.16 0.37
CA THR A 18 -6.72 -8.06 1.24
C THR A 18 -7.12 -9.51 0.96
N HIS A 19 -6.18 -10.44 1.21
CA HIS A 19 -6.38 -11.88 1.12
C HIS A 19 -5.48 -12.59 2.12
N LEU A 20 -5.56 -13.92 2.19
CA LEU A 20 -4.85 -14.74 3.18
C LEU A 20 -3.32 -14.57 3.16
N ASP A 21 -2.75 -14.17 2.02
CA ASP A 21 -1.29 -14.01 1.85
C ASP A 21 -0.79 -12.62 2.24
N VAL A 22 -1.67 -11.73 2.70
CA VAL A 22 -1.31 -10.39 3.16
C VAL A 22 -1.63 -10.28 4.65
N ASN A 23 -0.58 -10.21 5.47
CA ASN A 23 -0.71 -10.11 6.91
C ASN A 23 -0.75 -8.65 7.40
N ARG A 24 -1.10 -8.47 8.68
CA ARG A 24 -1.23 -7.14 9.31
C ARG A 24 0.08 -6.35 9.33
N GLN A 25 1.23 -7.02 9.48
CA GLN A 25 2.52 -6.35 9.49
C GLN A 25 2.82 -5.73 8.12
N GLN A 26 2.58 -6.46 7.03
CA GLN A 26 2.71 -5.92 5.67
C GLN A 26 1.74 -4.76 5.41
N LEU A 27 0.51 -4.81 5.95
CA LEU A 27 -0.42 -3.68 5.85
C LEU A 27 0.09 -2.43 6.60
N SER A 28 0.84 -2.59 7.69
CA SER A 28 1.44 -1.45 8.40
C SER A 28 2.51 -0.75 7.56
N GLU A 29 3.27 -1.49 6.75
CA GLU A 29 4.23 -0.95 5.80
C GLU A 29 3.53 -0.13 4.71
N VAL A 30 2.40 -0.62 4.19
CA VAL A 30 1.56 0.13 3.23
C VAL A 30 1.11 1.46 3.82
N VAL A 31 0.64 1.48 5.07
CA VAL A 31 0.23 2.72 5.75
C VAL A 31 1.40 3.68 5.90
N ALA A 32 2.56 3.22 6.36
CA ALA A 32 3.75 4.06 6.53
C ALA A 32 4.21 4.69 5.21
N HIS A 33 4.28 3.90 4.13
CA HIS A 33 4.63 4.42 2.81
C HIS A 33 3.60 5.41 2.26
N TRP A 34 2.31 5.17 2.52
CA TRP A 34 1.24 6.08 2.08
C TRP A 34 1.30 7.42 2.84
N GLN A 35 1.51 7.38 4.16
CA GLN A 35 1.70 8.58 4.97
C GLN A 35 2.91 9.40 4.48
N ALA A 36 4.05 8.74 4.22
CA ALA A 36 5.23 9.40 3.67
C ALA A 36 5.01 9.98 2.27
N PHE A 37 4.13 9.39 1.46
CA PHE A 37 3.74 9.93 0.16
C PHE A 37 2.91 11.21 0.29
N LEU A 38 1.98 11.27 1.25
CA LEU A 38 1.12 12.44 1.47
C LEU A 38 1.85 13.65 2.09
N GLN A 39 3.00 13.42 2.71
CA GLN A 39 3.82 14.47 3.33
C GLN A 39 4.85 15.10 2.37
N ARG A 40 4.85 14.68 1.11
CA ARG A 40 5.68 15.23 0.03
C ARG A 40 4.87 16.17 -0.83
#